data_AF-A0A1I7JTP6-F1
#
_entry.id   AF-A0A1I7JTP6-F1
#
_cell.length_a   1.000
_cell.length_b   1.000
_cell.length_c   1.000
_cell.angle_alpha   90.00
_cell.angle_beta   90.00
_cell.angle_gamma   90.00
#
_symmetry.space_group_name_H-M   'P 1'
#
loop_
_entity.id
_entity.type
_entity.pdbx_description
1 polymer ?
#
loop_
_entity_poly.entity_id
_entity_poly.type
_entity_poly.pdbx_seq_one_letter_code
_entity_poly.pdbx_strand_id
1 'polypeptide(L)'
;MKKKTIVAIMICLMMCGIFAGCGQSDAADTTDQAKKEEKTVENELEKTAEFDTVAAEKSLKEMSDALSSFLWASMMKEAEYSPQEAREIKLELTGEEKIRAAVLACEPDGIIDSTFVIGTGGVSEDKSAETGPNGDGFHGASVSKKDVDKNCLDLFGTKADLGELPSGPMCDLHDAVLYKTGNESCALIIDKEVETETDFKNQECTVTEENGKYIGKVNVFWGYWGELEQKPDYSNYVATYELEPNSESKYGMVIISISINKVTGDKYYGVFIKAFKDEKDCDETLSALKEAGFNNCSVVYTPDFEELNPEPYYVVTAGLFTTEEEANEALDKAKASGFTDAYVKYAGSHK
;
A
#
# COMPACT_ATOMS: atom_id res chain seq x y z
N MET A 1 -33.38 6.10 -16.37
CA MET A 1 -33.76 4.89 -15.61
C MET A 1 -32.49 4.34 -14.96
N LYS A 2 -32.44 4.30 -13.62
CA LYS A 2 -31.21 3.99 -12.86
C LYS A 2 -30.93 2.48 -12.93
N LYS A 3 -29.66 2.09 -13.06
CA LYS A 3 -29.18 0.68 -13.18
C LYS A 3 -29.80 -0.29 -12.15
N LYS A 4 -30.21 0.20 -10.98
CA LYS A 4 -30.89 -0.55 -9.91
C LYS A 4 -32.24 -1.15 -10.34
N THR A 5 -32.95 -0.54 -11.29
CA THR A 5 -34.25 -1.04 -11.76
C THR A 5 -34.12 -2.22 -12.73
N ILE A 6 -32.97 -2.37 -13.42
CA ILE A 6 -32.77 -3.43 -14.42
C ILE A 6 -32.46 -4.77 -13.74
N VAL A 7 -31.71 -4.77 -12.63
CA VAL A 7 -31.34 -5.99 -11.89
C VAL A 7 -32.55 -6.59 -11.16
N ALA A 8 -33.39 -5.75 -10.54
CA ALA A 8 -34.62 -6.21 -9.89
C ALA A 8 -35.62 -6.85 -10.87
N ILE A 9 -35.71 -6.30 -12.09
CA ILE A 9 -36.57 -6.86 -13.16
C ILE A 9 -35.99 -8.17 -13.70
N MET A 10 -34.66 -8.31 -13.82
CA MET A 10 -34.05 -9.58 -14.24
C MET A 10 -34.24 -10.71 -13.22
N ILE A 11 -34.15 -10.42 -11.93
CA ILE A 11 -34.35 -11.42 -10.87
C ILE A 11 -35.83 -11.85 -10.80
N CYS A 12 -36.77 -10.92 -10.98
CA CYS A 12 -38.21 -11.27 -11.07
C CYS A 12 -38.54 -12.12 -12.31
N LEU A 13 -37.86 -11.89 -13.43
CA LEU A 13 -38.07 -12.67 -14.66
C LEU A 13 -37.46 -14.08 -14.58
N MET A 14 -36.36 -14.28 -13.83
CA MET A 14 -35.81 -15.61 -13.59
C MET A 14 -36.68 -16.46 -12.65
N MET A 15 -37.35 -15.85 -11.67
CA MET A 15 -38.26 -16.59 -10.77
C MET A 15 -39.59 -16.99 -11.42
N CYS A 16 -40.05 -16.27 -12.45
CA CYS A 16 -41.25 -16.65 -13.20
C CYS A 16 -41.00 -17.80 -14.21
N GLY A 17 -39.74 -18.09 -14.55
CA GLY A 17 -39.37 -19.10 -15.55
C GLY A 17 -39.32 -20.55 -15.05
N ILE A 18 -39.43 -20.78 -13.73
CA ILE A 18 -39.20 -22.11 -13.12
C ILE A 18 -40.51 -22.89 -12.85
N PHE A 19 -41.69 -22.28 -13.02
CA PHE A 19 -42.99 -22.94 -12.78
C PHE A 19 -43.83 -23.22 -14.04
N ALA A 20 -43.19 -23.73 -15.10
CA ALA A 20 -43.90 -24.34 -16.23
C ALA A 20 -43.35 -25.76 -16.50
N GLY A 21 -43.72 -26.71 -15.64
CA GLY A 21 -43.28 -28.10 -15.78
C GLY A 21 -44.01 -29.08 -14.87
N CYS A 22 -45.19 -29.51 -15.31
CA CYS A 22 -45.87 -30.79 -15.05
C CYS A 22 -46.02 -31.32 -13.61
N GLY A 23 -47.28 -31.51 -13.17
CA GLY A 23 -47.63 -32.65 -12.30
C GLY A 23 -48.67 -32.35 -11.24
N GLN A 24 -49.91 -32.77 -11.50
CA GLN A 24 -51.03 -32.79 -10.56
C GLN A 24 -50.74 -33.62 -9.30
N SER A 25 -51.11 -33.13 -8.12
CA SER A 25 -52.17 -33.74 -7.29
C SER A 25 -52.40 -32.97 -5.98
N ASP A 26 -53.66 -32.63 -5.80
CA ASP A 26 -54.46 -32.57 -4.56
C ASP A 26 -54.05 -31.66 -3.39
N ALA A 27 -54.92 -30.65 -3.25
CA ALA A 27 -55.15 -29.79 -2.11
C ALA A 27 -55.23 -30.52 -0.76
N ALA A 28 -54.53 -30.01 0.25
CA ALA A 28 -55.11 -29.14 1.26
C ALA A 28 -54.10 -28.84 2.38
N ASP A 29 -54.17 -27.61 2.88
CA ASP A 29 -53.74 -27.20 4.23
C ASP A 29 -52.27 -26.82 4.47
N THR A 30 -51.82 -25.72 3.86
CA THR A 30 -50.59 -25.00 4.27
C THR A 30 -50.73 -23.49 4.05
N THR A 31 -51.59 -22.81 4.80
CA THR A 31 -51.70 -21.32 4.75
C THR A 31 -51.11 -20.62 5.99
N ASP A 32 -50.49 -21.36 6.92
CA ASP A 32 -49.87 -20.78 8.13
C ASP A 32 -48.34 -20.90 8.24
N GLN A 33 -47.67 -21.62 7.31
CA GLN A 33 -46.20 -21.67 7.27
C GLN A 33 -45.55 -20.63 6.34
N ALA A 34 -46.26 -20.14 5.32
CA ALA A 34 -45.70 -19.17 4.37
C ALA A 34 -45.44 -17.77 4.99
N LYS A 35 -46.22 -17.37 6.01
CA LYS A 35 -46.04 -16.06 6.69
C LYS A 35 -44.90 -16.02 7.71
N LYS A 36 -44.37 -17.18 8.12
CA LYS A 36 -43.29 -17.26 9.11
C LYS A 36 -41.91 -17.35 8.46
N GLU A 37 -41.85 -17.84 7.22
CA GLU A 37 -40.62 -17.87 6.42
C GLU A 37 -40.39 -16.56 5.64
N GLU A 38 -41.43 -15.84 5.20
CA GLU A 38 -41.26 -14.50 4.61
C GLU A 38 -40.64 -13.49 5.58
N LYS A 39 -40.96 -13.60 6.88
CA LYS A 39 -40.45 -12.68 7.90
C LYS A 39 -39.03 -13.00 8.40
N THR A 40 -38.48 -14.15 8.00
CA THR A 40 -37.12 -14.56 8.35
C THR A 40 -36.15 -14.33 7.18
N VAL A 41 -36.64 -14.30 5.93
CA VAL A 41 -35.82 -14.03 4.73
C VAL A 41 -35.67 -12.52 4.45
N GLU A 42 -36.59 -11.67 4.92
CA GLU A 42 -36.46 -10.21 4.75
C GLU A 42 -35.45 -9.53 5.69
N ASN A 43 -34.83 -10.24 6.63
CA ASN A 43 -33.93 -9.63 7.63
C ASN A 43 -32.44 -10.01 7.46
N GLU A 44 -32.06 -10.63 6.34
CA GLU A 44 -30.65 -10.90 5.98
C GLU A 44 -30.18 -10.17 4.70
N LEU A 45 -31.01 -9.29 4.13
CA LEU A 45 -30.60 -8.40 3.04
C LEU A 45 -30.19 -7.04 3.59
N GLU A 46 -28.94 -6.67 3.29
CA GLU A 46 -28.25 -5.41 3.65
C GLU A 46 -27.75 -5.30 5.10
N LYS A 47 -26.84 -6.22 5.48
CA LYS A 47 -25.62 -5.76 6.16
C LYS A 47 -24.62 -5.41 5.08
N THR A 48 -24.65 -4.17 4.58
CA THR A 48 -23.45 -3.59 3.98
C THR A 48 -22.38 -3.67 5.05
N ALA A 49 -21.39 -4.54 4.85
CA ALA A 49 -20.22 -4.57 5.72
C ALA A 49 -19.64 -3.16 5.70
N GLU A 50 -19.68 -2.50 6.85
CA GLU A 50 -19.07 -1.19 7.02
C GLU A 50 -17.58 -1.35 6.70
N PHE A 51 -17.06 -0.46 5.85
CA PHE A 51 -15.66 -0.47 5.46
C PHE A 51 -14.80 -0.30 6.72
N ASP A 52 -14.09 -1.34 7.10
CA ASP A 52 -13.19 -1.32 8.25
C ASP A 52 -11.85 -0.73 7.81
N THR A 53 -11.74 0.59 7.95
CA THR A 53 -10.54 1.36 7.59
C THR A 53 -9.30 0.85 8.32
N VAL A 54 -9.42 0.45 9.59
CA VAL A 54 -8.27 -0.03 10.38
C VAL A 54 -7.77 -1.38 9.86
N ALA A 55 -8.69 -2.29 9.53
CA ALA A 55 -8.32 -3.55 8.89
C ALA A 55 -7.69 -3.31 7.51
N ALA A 56 -8.20 -2.35 6.74
CA ALA A 56 -7.68 -2.02 5.42
C ALA A 56 -6.27 -1.41 5.47
N GLU A 57 -6.01 -0.49 6.39
CA GLU A 57 -4.70 0.11 6.64
C GLU A 57 -3.67 -0.95 7.07
N LYS A 58 -4.10 -1.90 7.91
CA LYS A 58 -3.24 -3.04 8.30
C LYS A 58 -2.88 -3.92 7.10
N SER A 59 -3.87 -4.30 6.29
CA SER A 59 -3.64 -5.07 5.05
C SER A 59 -2.68 -4.33 4.12
N LEU A 60 -2.88 -3.02 3.93
CA LEU A 60 -2.00 -2.19 3.11
C LEU A 60 -0.55 -2.20 3.63
N LYS A 61 -0.36 -2.07 4.95
CA LYS A 61 0.98 -2.14 5.55
C LYS A 61 1.66 -3.47 5.26
N GLU A 62 0.96 -4.59 5.45
CA GLU A 62 1.49 -5.93 5.18
C GLU A 62 1.82 -6.13 3.69
N MET A 63 0.99 -5.61 2.79
CA MET A 63 1.23 -5.62 1.34
C MET A 63 2.44 -4.78 0.95
N SER A 64 2.55 -3.57 1.50
CA SER A 64 3.64 -2.64 1.23
C SER A 64 4.97 -3.18 1.77
N ASP A 65 4.96 -3.80 2.96
CA ASP A 65 6.14 -4.45 3.54
C ASP A 65 6.61 -5.63 2.69
N ALA A 66 5.68 -6.44 2.18
CA ALA A 66 6.02 -7.52 1.24
C ALA A 66 6.59 -7.00 -0.09
N LEU A 67 6.37 -5.72 -0.42
CA LEU A 67 6.86 -5.10 -1.65
C LEU A 67 8.10 -4.23 -1.45
N SER A 68 8.61 -4.07 -0.22
CA SER A 68 9.73 -3.16 0.07
C SER A 68 10.93 -3.36 -0.86
N SER A 69 11.42 -4.60 -1.03
CA SER A 69 12.52 -4.94 -1.95
C SER A 69 12.20 -4.52 -3.40
N PHE A 70 10.97 -4.76 -3.86
CA PHE A 70 10.53 -4.41 -5.22
C PHE A 70 10.44 -2.90 -5.44
N LEU A 71 9.90 -2.17 -4.46
CA LEU A 71 9.78 -0.72 -4.51
C LEU A 71 11.17 -0.07 -4.50
N TRP A 72 12.04 -0.50 -3.59
CA TRP A 72 13.42 -0.04 -3.52
C TRP A 72 14.18 -0.28 -4.84
N ALA A 73 14.10 -1.48 -5.41
CA ALA A 73 14.73 -1.79 -6.71
C ALA A 73 14.18 -0.92 -7.84
N SER A 74 12.87 -0.66 -7.83
CA SER A 74 12.23 0.23 -8.81
C SER A 74 12.69 1.68 -8.65
N MET A 75 12.88 2.15 -7.42
CA MET A 75 13.40 3.49 -7.13
C MET A 75 14.86 3.66 -7.55
N MET A 76 15.70 2.67 -7.24
CA MET A 76 17.10 2.66 -7.68
C MET A 76 17.24 2.73 -9.20
N LYS A 77 16.40 1.97 -9.93
CA LYS A 77 16.38 1.95 -11.40
C LYS A 77 16.08 3.33 -11.99
N GLU A 78 15.09 4.03 -11.47
CA GLU A 78 14.65 5.32 -12.01
C GLU A 78 15.53 6.50 -11.60
N ALA A 79 16.24 6.40 -10.48
CA ALA A 79 17.01 7.52 -9.93
C ALA A 79 18.46 7.61 -10.42
N GLU A 80 18.89 6.74 -11.34
CA GLU A 80 20.29 6.65 -11.83
C GLU A 80 21.33 6.77 -10.69
N TYR A 81 21.11 6.09 -9.56
CA TYR A 81 21.94 6.10 -8.32
C TYR A 81 21.92 7.34 -7.43
N SER A 82 21.08 8.34 -7.72
CA SER A 82 20.92 9.49 -6.83
C SER A 82 19.55 9.47 -6.17
N PRO A 83 19.44 9.09 -4.88
CA PRO A 83 18.17 9.10 -4.15
C PRO A 83 17.44 10.46 -4.15
N GLN A 84 18.10 11.51 -4.66
CA GLN A 84 17.62 12.87 -4.67
C GLN A 84 16.93 13.26 -5.99
N GLU A 85 17.02 12.46 -7.06
CA GLU A 85 16.60 12.90 -8.40
C GLU A 85 15.21 12.40 -8.86
N ALA A 86 14.78 11.21 -8.43
CA ALA A 86 13.47 10.67 -8.80
C ALA A 86 12.33 11.48 -8.15
N ARG A 87 11.44 12.07 -8.96
CA ARG A 87 10.31 12.92 -8.50
C ARG A 87 8.98 12.19 -8.49
N GLU A 88 8.73 11.34 -9.49
CA GLU A 88 7.54 10.51 -9.62
C GLU A 88 7.96 9.24 -10.36
N ILE A 89 7.54 8.09 -9.85
CA ILE A 89 7.75 6.78 -10.45
C ILE A 89 6.38 6.13 -10.58
N LYS A 90 6.00 5.73 -11.79
CA LYS A 90 4.78 4.97 -12.04
C LYS A 90 5.17 3.55 -12.40
N LEU A 91 4.68 2.59 -11.62
CA LEU A 91 4.93 1.18 -11.88
C LEU A 91 3.81 0.66 -12.75
N GLU A 92 4.13 0.41 -14.03
CA GLU A 92 3.21 -0.19 -14.98
C GLU A 92 3.17 -1.70 -14.76
N LEU A 93 2.51 -2.15 -13.66
CA LEU A 93 2.47 -3.55 -13.17
C LEU A 93 2.17 -4.61 -14.25
N THR A 94 3.15 -4.87 -15.11
CA THR A 94 3.08 -5.82 -16.22
C THR A 94 3.09 -7.23 -15.66
N GLY A 95 2.76 -8.20 -16.50
CA GLY A 95 2.89 -9.61 -16.17
C GLY A 95 4.25 -9.97 -15.58
N GLU A 96 5.30 -9.49 -16.26
CA GLU A 96 6.68 -9.62 -15.80
C GLU A 96 6.87 -8.98 -14.43
N GLU A 97 6.56 -7.69 -14.25
CA GLU A 97 6.75 -6.96 -12.99
C GLU A 97 5.97 -7.56 -11.81
N LYS A 98 4.77 -8.08 -12.04
CA LYS A 98 4.00 -8.80 -11.01
C LYS A 98 4.74 -10.05 -10.54
N ILE A 99 5.35 -10.79 -11.47
CA ILE A 99 6.17 -11.96 -11.14
C ILE A 99 7.43 -11.52 -10.38
N ARG A 100 8.09 -10.42 -10.80
CA ARG A 100 9.25 -9.86 -10.09
C ARG A 100 8.89 -9.52 -8.64
N ALA A 101 7.82 -8.75 -8.44
CA ALA A 101 7.32 -8.34 -7.14
C ALA A 101 6.94 -9.55 -6.26
N ALA A 102 6.29 -10.57 -6.84
CA ALA A 102 5.90 -11.77 -6.11
C ALA A 102 7.08 -12.64 -5.68
N VAL A 103 8.15 -12.68 -6.47
CA VAL A 103 9.41 -13.36 -6.10
C VAL A 103 10.09 -12.62 -4.95
N LEU A 104 10.23 -11.29 -5.05
CA LEU A 104 10.84 -10.47 -4.00
C LEU A 104 10.02 -10.50 -2.69
N ALA A 105 8.70 -10.64 -2.78
CA ALA A 105 7.83 -10.86 -1.62
C ALA A 105 8.04 -12.21 -0.91
N CYS A 106 8.87 -13.11 -1.46
CA CYS A 106 9.29 -14.34 -0.77
C CYS A 106 10.52 -14.11 0.12
N GLU A 107 11.17 -12.96 0.04
CA GLU A 107 12.30 -12.62 0.90
C GLU A 107 11.82 -12.33 2.33
N PRO A 108 12.42 -12.96 3.35
CA PRO A 108 12.06 -12.71 4.74
C PRO A 108 12.61 -11.38 5.28
N ASP A 109 13.67 -10.82 4.67
CA ASP A 109 14.53 -9.82 5.32
C ASP A 109 14.53 -8.46 4.59
N GLY A 110 13.95 -8.36 3.40
CA GLY A 110 13.89 -7.12 2.61
C GLY A 110 15.23 -6.62 2.05
N ILE A 111 16.31 -7.38 2.26
CA ILE A 111 17.65 -7.11 1.74
C ILE A 111 17.90 -8.08 0.59
N ILE A 112 18.01 -7.53 -0.62
CA ILE A 112 18.34 -8.33 -1.81
C ILE A 112 19.86 -8.53 -1.81
N ASP A 113 20.33 -9.63 -1.21
CA ASP A 113 21.73 -10.07 -1.28
C ASP A 113 21.85 -11.38 -2.10
N SER A 114 20.81 -11.74 -2.85
CA SER A 114 20.62 -13.09 -3.35
C SER A 114 20.15 -13.15 -4.80
N THR A 115 20.67 -14.12 -5.54
CA THR A 115 20.13 -14.50 -6.85
C THR A 115 18.95 -15.44 -6.66
N PHE A 116 17.77 -15.10 -7.19
CA PHE A 116 16.60 -15.96 -7.06
C PHE A 116 16.57 -17.05 -8.12
N VAL A 117 16.09 -18.26 -7.82
CA VAL A 117 15.81 -19.27 -8.85
C VAL A 117 14.39 -19.78 -8.71
N ILE A 118 13.52 -19.50 -9.68
CA ILE A 118 12.17 -20.06 -9.74
C ILE A 118 12.27 -21.56 -10.06
N GLY A 119 12.07 -22.39 -9.03
CA GLY A 119 12.15 -23.84 -9.08
C GLY A 119 10.80 -24.52 -8.84
N THR A 120 10.76 -25.84 -9.04
CA THR A 120 9.59 -26.69 -8.72
C THR A 120 9.54 -27.11 -7.24
N GLY A 121 10.55 -26.75 -6.43
CA GLY A 121 10.63 -27.03 -4.99
C GLY A 121 10.51 -25.76 -4.12
N GLY A 122 10.30 -25.93 -2.81
CA GLY A 122 10.16 -24.86 -1.81
C GLY A 122 11.38 -23.94 -1.68
N VAL A 123 11.25 -22.85 -0.90
CA VAL A 123 12.37 -21.92 -0.65
C VAL A 123 13.53 -22.64 0.03
N SER A 124 14.72 -22.59 -0.59
CA SER A 124 15.95 -23.13 -0.02
C SER A 124 17.15 -22.27 -0.40
N GLU A 125 18.01 -21.99 0.56
CA GLU A 125 19.34 -21.41 0.34
C GLU A 125 20.13 -22.33 -0.60
N ASP A 126 20.41 -21.87 -1.82
CA ASP A 126 21.24 -22.57 -2.78
C ASP A 126 22.71 -22.25 -2.50
N LYS A 127 23.30 -23.07 -1.62
CA LYS A 127 24.74 -23.03 -1.29
C LYS A 127 25.66 -23.35 -2.48
N SER A 128 25.12 -23.73 -3.62
CA SER A 128 25.87 -23.99 -4.85
C SER A 128 25.79 -22.87 -5.88
N ALA A 129 24.95 -21.86 -5.65
CA ALA A 129 24.89 -20.65 -6.46
C ALA A 129 26.02 -19.68 -6.06
N GLU A 130 27.28 -20.06 -6.31
CA GLU A 130 28.38 -19.09 -6.38
C GLU A 130 28.22 -18.31 -7.69
N THR A 131 27.49 -17.20 -7.66
CA THR A 131 27.31 -16.33 -8.83
C THR A 131 27.85 -14.94 -8.54
N GLY A 132 29.16 -14.81 -8.66
CA GLY A 132 29.86 -13.53 -8.77
C GLY A 132 31.20 -13.76 -9.47
N PRO A 133 31.66 -12.87 -10.37
CA PRO A 133 32.96 -13.02 -11.04
C PRO A 133 34.16 -13.04 -10.07
N ASN A 134 33.97 -12.69 -8.79
CA ASN A 134 35.03 -12.52 -7.80
C ASN A 134 34.93 -13.41 -6.54
N GLY A 135 33.95 -14.33 -6.44
CA GLY A 135 33.86 -15.25 -5.30
C GLY A 135 33.48 -14.58 -3.97
N ASP A 136 32.66 -13.53 -4.05
CA ASP A 136 32.27 -12.60 -2.98
C ASP A 136 31.23 -13.18 -1.99
N GLY A 137 30.77 -14.42 -2.18
CA GLY A 137 29.88 -15.09 -1.23
C GLY A 137 28.40 -14.72 -1.35
N PHE A 138 27.93 -14.29 -2.52
CA PHE A 138 26.49 -14.15 -2.78
C PHE A 138 25.79 -15.50 -2.64
N HIS A 139 24.73 -15.54 -1.83
CA HIS A 139 23.93 -16.74 -1.59
C HIS A 139 22.78 -16.76 -2.60
N GLY A 140 22.60 -17.84 -3.37
CA GLY A 140 21.37 -17.98 -4.16
C GLY A 140 20.19 -18.36 -3.27
N ALA A 141 19.00 -17.85 -3.57
CA ALA A 141 17.75 -18.25 -2.92
C ALA A 141 16.82 -18.89 -3.97
N SER A 142 16.45 -20.17 -3.80
CA SER A 142 15.40 -20.73 -4.65
C SER A 142 14.03 -20.29 -4.14
N VAL A 143 13.09 -19.99 -5.04
CA VAL A 143 11.68 -19.74 -4.71
C VAL A 143 10.81 -20.71 -5.49
N SER A 144 9.78 -21.27 -4.85
CA SER A 144 8.91 -22.21 -5.54
C SER A 144 7.92 -21.50 -6.44
N LYS A 145 7.61 -22.07 -7.60
CA LYS A 145 6.51 -21.59 -8.46
C LYS A 145 5.19 -21.43 -7.67
N LYS A 146 4.94 -22.32 -6.70
CA LYS A 146 3.73 -22.28 -5.87
C LYS A 146 3.68 -21.02 -5.01
N ASP A 147 4.81 -20.61 -4.46
CA ASP A 147 4.90 -19.40 -3.63
C ASP A 147 4.77 -18.15 -4.50
N VAL A 148 5.38 -18.14 -5.69
CA VAL A 148 5.18 -17.07 -6.69
C VAL A 148 3.70 -16.96 -7.11
N ASP A 149 3.06 -18.09 -7.45
CA ASP A 149 1.64 -18.12 -7.82
C ASP A 149 0.75 -17.58 -6.69
N LYS A 150 1.06 -17.93 -5.44
CA LYS A 150 0.34 -17.48 -4.27
C LYS A 150 0.52 -15.97 -4.06
N ASN A 151 1.76 -15.48 -4.10
CA ASN A 151 2.04 -14.06 -3.92
C ASN A 151 1.43 -13.21 -5.05
N CYS A 152 1.46 -13.68 -6.30
CA CYS A 152 0.77 -13.01 -7.40
C CYS A 152 -0.75 -12.94 -7.16
N LEU A 153 -1.36 -14.02 -6.67
CA LEU A 153 -2.79 -14.03 -6.35
C LEU A 153 -3.11 -13.08 -5.20
N ASP A 154 -2.33 -13.13 -4.12
CA ASP A 154 -2.53 -12.31 -2.93
C ASP A 154 -2.32 -10.81 -3.22
N LEU A 155 -1.30 -10.45 -4.00
CA LEU A 155 -0.96 -9.05 -4.27
C LEU A 155 -1.75 -8.47 -5.44
N PHE A 156 -2.02 -9.25 -6.50
CA PHE A 156 -2.51 -8.73 -7.78
C PHE A 156 -3.78 -9.42 -8.29
N GLY A 157 -4.30 -10.43 -7.58
CA GLY A 157 -5.53 -11.12 -7.94
C GLY A 157 -5.40 -12.05 -9.16
N THR A 158 -4.18 -12.33 -9.61
CA THR A 158 -3.91 -13.15 -10.79
C THR A 158 -2.81 -14.16 -10.50
N LYS A 159 -2.85 -15.35 -11.07
CA LYS A 159 -1.73 -16.32 -10.99
C LYS A 159 -0.57 -15.88 -11.86
N ALA A 160 0.63 -16.38 -11.57
CA ALA A 160 1.82 -16.07 -12.37
C ALA A 160 1.76 -16.78 -13.73
N ASP A 161 1.84 -16.02 -14.82
CA ASP A 161 2.10 -16.56 -16.14
C ASP A 161 3.60 -16.44 -16.47
N LEU A 162 4.34 -17.51 -16.20
CA LEU A 162 5.78 -17.55 -16.48
C LEU A 162 6.10 -17.39 -17.97
N GLY A 163 5.12 -17.51 -18.88
CA GLY A 163 5.29 -17.19 -20.29
C GLY A 163 5.43 -15.69 -20.59
N GLU A 164 5.10 -14.82 -19.63
CA GLU A 164 5.30 -13.37 -19.71
C GLU A 164 6.74 -12.96 -19.37
N LEU A 165 7.56 -13.89 -18.87
CA LEU A 165 8.99 -13.64 -18.62
C LEU A 165 9.78 -13.63 -19.94
N PRO A 166 10.84 -12.80 -20.05
CA PRO A 166 11.63 -12.66 -21.27
C PRO A 166 12.37 -13.95 -21.61
N SER A 167 12.19 -14.48 -22.82
CA SER A 167 12.66 -15.81 -23.26
C SER A 167 14.18 -15.98 -23.39
N GLY A 168 14.99 -14.98 -23.03
CA GLY A 168 16.44 -14.98 -23.19
C GLY A 168 17.14 -14.28 -22.02
N PRO A 169 18.43 -14.55 -21.79
CA PRO A 169 19.19 -13.91 -20.73
C PRO A 169 19.30 -12.41 -21.02
N MET A 170 18.78 -11.60 -20.12
CA MET A 170 19.17 -10.19 -20.04
C MET A 170 20.37 -10.14 -19.06
N CYS A 171 21.48 -9.51 -19.45
CA CYS A 171 22.81 -9.61 -18.80
C CYS A 171 22.97 -8.93 -17.43
N ASP A 172 24.04 -9.36 -16.73
CA ASP A 172 24.68 -8.98 -15.46
C ASP A 172 23.89 -9.09 -14.13
N LEU A 173 24.56 -9.79 -13.20
CA LEU A 173 24.05 -10.48 -12.00
C LEU A 173 24.46 -9.72 -10.74
N HIS A 174 23.75 -8.65 -10.44
CA HIS A 174 23.57 -8.24 -9.06
C HIS A 174 22.06 -8.33 -8.81
N ASP A 175 21.63 -9.08 -7.79
CA ASP A 175 20.23 -9.12 -7.37
C ASP A 175 19.22 -9.62 -8.43
N ALA A 176 19.63 -10.58 -9.27
CA ALA A 176 18.81 -11.07 -10.37
C ALA A 176 17.83 -12.19 -9.95
N VAL A 177 16.64 -12.19 -10.55
CA VAL A 177 15.71 -13.34 -10.50
C VAL A 177 15.98 -14.25 -11.71
N LEU A 178 16.45 -15.47 -11.47
CA LEU A 178 16.58 -16.51 -12.48
C LEU A 178 15.33 -17.38 -12.55
N TYR A 179 15.02 -17.88 -13.74
CA TYR A 179 14.02 -18.92 -13.94
C TYR A 179 14.50 -19.94 -14.98
N LYS A 180 14.03 -21.18 -14.87
CA LYS A 180 14.47 -22.28 -15.75
C LYS A 180 13.41 -22.60 -16.81
N THR A 181 13.83 -22.61 -18.07
CA THR A 181 13.02 -23.04 -19.21
C THR A 181 13.67 -24.26 -19.85
N GLY A 182 13.25 -25.46 -19.44
CA GLY A 182 13.93 -26.70 -19.83
C GLY A 182 15.32 -26.81 -19.19
N ASN A 183 16.38 -26.87 -20.00
CA ASN A 183 17.77 -26.93 -19.53
C ASN A 183 18.45 -25.54 -19.46
N GLU A 184 17.76 -24.49 -19.90
CA GLU A 184 18.31 -23.14 -19.95
C GLU A 184 17.89 -22.35 -18.70
N SER A 185 18.81 -21.54 -18.17
CA SER A 185 18.51 -20.58 -17.11
C SER A 185 18.43 -19.18 -17.72
N CYS A 186 17.31 -18.51 -17.52
CA CYS A 186 17.02 -17.16 -18.00
C CYS A 186 17.09 -16.22 -16.79
N ALA A 187 17.69 -15.04 -16.96
CA ALA A 187 17.83 -14.04 -15.89
C ALA A 187 16.90 -12.86 -16.13
N LEU A 188 16.32 -12.39 -15.04
CA LEU A 188 15.48 -11.21 -14.95
C LEU A 188 16.25 -10.24 -14.04
N ILE A 189 16.76 -9.18 -14.66
CA ILE A 189 17.82 -8.33 -14.11
C ILE A 189 17.25 -7.32 -13.09
N ILE A 190 17.96 -7.10 -11.98
CA ILE A 190 18.08 -5.80 -11.32
C ILE A 190 19.42 -5.22 -11.79
N ASP A 191 19.39 -4.15 -12.58
CA ASP A 191 20.58 -3.68 -13.28
C ASP A 191 21.36 -2.81 -12.31
N LYS A 192 22.47 -3.39 -11.84
CA LYS A 192 23.68 -2.75 -11.31
C LYS A 192 23.84 -2.69 -9.78
N GLU A 193 25.13 -2.71 -9.40
CA GLU A 193 25.74 -2.57 -8.06
C GLU A 193 24.95 -1.61 -7.18
N VAL A 194 24.13 -2.14 -6.28
CA VAL A 194 23.28 -1.31 -5.44
C VAL A 194 24.09 -0.77 -4.26
N GLU A 195 24.00 0.54 -4.01
CA GLU A 195 24.59 1.13 -2.79
C GLU A 195 23.89 0.56 -1.55
N THR A 196 24.60 -0.32 -0.85
CA THR A 196 24.18 -0.98 0.42
C THR A 196 23.97 0.01 1.58
N GLU A 197 24.25 1.30 1.37
CA GLU A 197 24.01 2.34 2.35
C GLU A 197 22.61 2.96 2.25
N THR A 198 21.76 2.51 1.33
CA THR A 198 20.38 3.01 1.17
C THR A 198 19.35 2.11 1.85
N ASP A 199 18.40 2.70 2.56
CA ASP A 199 17.32 2.03 3.27
C ASP A 199 15.95 2.41 2.66
N PHE A 200 15.00 1.49 2.70
CA PHE A 200 13.60 1.70 2.33
C PHE A 200 12.70 1.30 3.48
N LYS A 201 11.95 2.25 4.03
CA LYS A 201 11.12 2.00 5.22
C LYS A 201 9.72 2.58 5.10
N ASN A 202 8.73 1.71 5.27
CA ASN A 202 7.32 2.09 5.42
C ASN A 202 7.07 2.65 6.84
N GLN A 203 6.44 3.81 6.93
CA GLN A 203 6.20 4.52 8.18
C GLN A 203 4.71 4.52 8.55
N GLU A 204 3.89 5.20 7.74
CA GLU A 204 2.46 5.40 8.02
C GLU A 204 1.64 4.94 6.82
N CYS A 205 0.49 4.31 7.09
CA CYS A 205 -0.44 3.85 6.07
C CYS A 205 -1.82 4.46 6.29
N THR A 206 -2.44 4.96 5.23
CA THR A 206 -3.83 5.41 5.23
C THR A 206 -4.57 4.79 4.07
N VAL A 207 -5.86 4.50 4.25
CA VAL A 207 -6.72 3.98 3.18
C VAL A 207 -8.02 4.77 3.13
N THR A 208 -8.36 5.30 1.96
CA THR A 208 -9.65 5.92 1.69
C THR A 208 -10.45 5.08 0.68
N GLU A 209 -11.77 5.06 0.82
CA GLU A 209 -12.66 4.45 -0.18
C GLU A 209 -13.22 5.54 -1.11
N GLU A 210 -12.97 5.39 -2.41
CA GLU A 210 -13.47 6.27 -3.45
C GLU A 210 -14.17 5.47 -4.55
N ASN A 211 -15.48 5.66 -4.70
CA ASN A 211 -16.28 5.02 -5.76
C ASN A 211 -16.18 3.48 -5.82
N GLY A 212 -16.01 2.81 -4.67
CA GLY A 212 -15.86 1.36 -4.57
C GLY A 212 -14.46 0.83 -4.90
N LYS A 213 -13.48 1.73 -5.05
CA LYS A 213 -12.05 1.43 -5.04
C LYS A 213 -11.43 1.95 -3.75
N TYR A 214 -10.28 1.41 -3.36
CA TYR A 214 -9.51 1.98 -2.26
C TYR A 214 -8.26 2.67 -2.77
N ILE A 215 -7.95 3.81 -2.19
CA ILE A 215 -6.69 4.53 -2.40
C ILE A 215 -5.89 4.36 -1.11
N GLY A 216 -4.82 3.58 -1.21
CA GLY A 216 -3.86 3.40 -0.14
C GLY A 216 -2.72 4.39 -0.29
N LYS A 217 -2.31 5.06 0.79
CA LYS A 217 -1.08 5.86 0.81
C LYS A 217 -0.16 5.31 1.89
N VAL A 218 1.12 5.15 1.55
CA VAL A 218 2.17 4.74 2.47
C VAL A 218 3.26 5.80 2.45
N ASN A 219 3.52 6.40 3.61
CA ASN A 219 4.67 7.27 3.82
C ASN A 219 5.92 6.42 3.88
N VAL A 220 6.90 6.76 3.04
CA VAL A 220 8.11 5.97 2.81
C VAL A 220 9.33 6.84 3.05
N PHE A 221 10.31 6.29 3.75
CA PHE A 221 11.68 6.76 3.70
C PHE A 221 12.44 5.99 2.62
N TRP A 222 13.17 6.71 1.78
CA TRP A 222 14.18 6.15 0.90
C TRP A 222 15.40 7.05 0.85
N GLY A 223 16.54 6.58 1.35
CA GLY A 223 17.74 7.39 1.47
C GLY A 223 18.80 6.67 2.29
N TYR A 224 19.83 7.40 2.72
CA TYR A 224 20.94 6.77 3.45
C TYR A 224 20.50 6.26 4.83
N TRP A 225 20.85 5.02 5.17
CA TRP A 225 20.51 4.32 6.43
C TRP A 225 20.78 5.16 7.71
N GLY A 226 21.86 5.94 7.73
CA GLY A 226 22.21 6.82 8.86
C GLY A 226 21.27 8.01 9.08
N GLU A 227 20.42 8.37 8.11
CA GLU A 227 19.43 9.45 8.28
C GLU A 227 18.26 9.02 9.16
N LEU A 228 17.82 7.77 9.05
CA LEU A 228 16.74 7.23 9.88
C LEU A 228 17.13 7.10 11.36
N GLU A 229 18.41 6.83 11.66
CA GLU A 229 18.89 6.83 13.06
C GLU A 229 18.71 8.20 13.72
N GLN A 230 18.83 9.28 12.95
CA GLN A 230 18.68 10.65 13.43
C GLN A 230 17.22 11.12 13.40
N LYS A 231 16.39 10.56 12.48
CA LYS A 231 14.99 10.92 12.29
C LYS A 231 14.13 9.66 12.05
N PRO A 232 13.76 8.92 13.10
CA PRO A 232 13.11 7.60 12.98
C PRO A 232 11.79 7.58 12.21
N ASP A 233 11.06 8.71 12.22
CA ASP A 233 9.74 8.87 11.61
C ASP A 233 9.78 9.72 10.32
N TYR A 234 10.97 10.02 9.80
CA TYR A 234 11.11 10.80 8.58
C TYR A 234 10.66 10.00 7.36
N SER A 235 9.93 10.66 6.46
CA SER A 235 9.53 10.13 5.16
C SER A 235 9.81 11.19 4.11
N ASN A 236 10.37 10.78 2.97
CA ASN A 236 10.69 11.65 1.84
C ASN A 236 10.02 11.19 0.54
N TYR A 237 9.19 10.14 0.60
CA TYR A 237 8.36 9.64 -0.48
C TYR A 237 6.96 9.24 0.02
N VAL A 238 5.98 9.23 -0.89
CA VAL A 238 4.66 8.64 -0.68
C VAL A 238 4.41 7.62 -1.78
N ALA A 239 4.23 6.36 -1.41
CA ALA A 239 3.73 5.32 -2.29
C ALA A 239 2.20 5.32 -2.25
N THR A 240 1.57 5.58 -3.40
CA THR A 240 0.11 5.53 -3.58
C THR A 240 -0.26 4.25 -4.33
N TYR A 241 -1.20 3.51 -3.76
CA TYR A 241 -1.71 2.24 -4.26
C TYR A 241 -3.18 2.43 -4.66
N GLU A 242 -3.50 2.13 -5.92
CA GLU A 242 -4.90 1.88 -6.28
C GLU A 242 -5.22 0.41 -5.99
N LEU A 243 -6.29 0.18 -5.24
CA LEU A 243 -6.64 -1.12 -4.70
C LEU A 243 -8.10 -1.45 -5.02
N GLU A 244 -8.38 -2.75 -5.20
CA GLU A 244 -9.74 -3.26 -5.38
C GLU A 244 -10.03 -4.39 -4.39
N PRO A 245 -11.26 -4.50 -3.84
CA PRO A 245 -11.65 -5.62 -3.00
C PRO A 245 -11.46 -6.96 -3.72
N ASN A 246 -10.89 -7.94 -3.02
CA ASN A 246 -10.71 -9.29 -3.56
C ASN A 246 -10.74 -10.32 -2.44
N SER A 247 -11.73 -11.21 -2.46
CA SER A 247 -11.92 -12.25 -1.43
C SER A 247 -10.96 -13.44 -1.54
N GLU A 248 -10.28 -13.60 -2.68
CA GLU A 248 -9.28 -14.66 -2.87
C GLU A 248 -7.89 -14.24 -2.34
N SER A 249 -7.62 -12.93 -2.26
CA SER A 249 -6.42 -12.40 -1.63
C SER A 249 -6.50 -12.56 -0.11
N LYS A 250 -5.40 -13.01 0.50
CA LYS A 250 -5.29 -13.04 1.97
C LYS A 250 -5.42 -11.66 2.62
N TYR A 251 -5.20 -10.57 1.86
CA TYR A 251 -5.31 -9.19 2.34
C TYR A 251 -6.72 -8.61 2.21
N GLY A 252 -7.63 -9.34 1.54
CA GLY A 252 -8.98 -8.85 1.22
C GLY A 252 -9.04 -7.82 0.09
N MET A 253 -7.88 -7.48 -0.49
CA MET A 253 -7.72 -6.50 -1.56
C MET A 253 -6.51 -6.83 -2.43
N VAL A 254 -6.46 -6.28 -3.64
CA VAL A 254 -5.37 -6.45 -4.59
C VAL A 254 -4.96 -5.12 -5.18
N ILE A 255 -3.69 -5.03 -5.60
CA ILE A 255 -3.08 -3.84 -6.19
C ILE A 255 -3.39 -3.79 -7.68
N ILE A 256 -3.87 -2.63 -8.11
CA ILE A 256 -4.14 -2.30 -9.51
C ILE A 256 -3.00 -1.48 -10.09
N SER A 257 -2.49 -0.50 -9.34
CA SER A 257 -1.36 0.33 -9.72
C SER A 257 -0.61 0.85 -8.51
N ILE A 258 0.66 1.21 -8.71
CA ILE A 258 1.51 1.84 -7.71
C ILE A 258 2.14 3.07 -8.34
N SER A 259 2.12 4.19 -7.61
CA SER A 259 2.94 5.35 -7.92
C SER A 259 3.72 5.79 -6.70
N ILE A 260 4.99 6.12 -6.87
CA ILE A 260 5.86 6.61 -5.81
C ILE A 260 6.22 8.04 -6.15
N ASN A 261 5.81 8.96 -5.29
CA ASN A 261 6.10 10.38 -5.47
C ASN A 261 7.10 10.80 -4.43
N LYS A 262 8.15 11.50 -4.86
CA LYS A 262 8.99 12.22 -3.91
C LYS A 262 8.08 13.17 -3.16
N VAL A 263 8.13 13.12 -1.84
CA VAL A 263 7.74 14.25 -1.04
C VAL A 263 8.73 15.32 -1.42
N THR A 264 8.35 16.15 -2.39
CA THR A 264 9.09 17.36 -2.70
C THR A 264 8.98 18.19 -1.45
N GLY A 265 9.93 17.97 -0.55
CA GLY A 265 10.25 18.89 0.51
C GLY A 265 10.29 20.25 -0.15
N ASP A 266 9.38 21.09 0.34
CA ASP A 266 9.45 22.55 0.31
C ASP A 266 8.08 23.15 0.56
N LYS A 267 7.00 22.38 0.72
CA LYS A 267 5.64 22.96 0.71
C LYS A 267 4.69 22.20 1.64
N TYR A 268 4.68 22.55 2.92
CA TYR A 268 3.76 21.95 3.89
C TYR A 268 2.48 22.76 4.03
N TYR A 269 1.37 22.08 4.29
CA TYR A 269 0.17 22.61 4.92
C TYR A 269 0.14 22.13 6.35
N GLY A 270 0.09 23.04 7.32
CA GLY A 270 -0.05 22.68 8.73
C GLY A 270 -1.50 22.83 9.19
N VAL A 271 -1.95 21.89 10.04
CA VAL A 271 -3.18 22.06 10.84
C VAL A 271 -2.77 22.66 12.18
N PHE A 272 -2.86 23.98 12.29
CA PHE A 272 -2.39 24.73 13.44
C PHE A 272 -3.46 24.83 14.51
N ILE A 273 -3.09 24.50 15.74
CA ILE A 273 -4.01 24.41 16.88
C ILE A 273 -3.85 25.64 17.77
N LYS A 274 -2.62 25.95 18.18
CA LYS A 274 -2.34 27.05 19.10
C LYS A 274 -0.88 27.48 19.04
N ALA A 275 -0.63 28.78 19.21
CA ALA A 275 0.70 29.37 19.20
C ALA A 275 1.07 29.92 20.59
N PHE A 276 2.34 29.76 20.95
CA PHE A 276 2.93 30.15 22.24
C PHE A 276 4.25 30.89 22.04
N LYS A 277 4.64 31.69 23.04
CA LYS A 277 5.95 32.38 23.04
C LYS A 277 7.07 31.51 23.58
N ASP A 278 6.75 30.61 24.50
CA ASP A 278 7.69 29.67 25.10
C ASP A 278 7.29 28.24 24.75
N GLU A 279 8.25 27.42 24.34
CA GLU A 279 8.02 26.03 23.90
C GLU A 279 7.32 25.19 24.98
N LYS A 280 7.67 25.40 26.25
CA LYS A 280 7.13 24.67 27.40
C LYS A 280 5.62 24.82 27.57
N ASP A 281 5.05 25.91 27.07
CA ASP A 281 3.61 26.14 27.16
C ASP A 281 2.83 25.27 26.15
N CYS A 282 3.52 24.60 25.23
CA CYS A 282 2.93 23.71 24.24
C CYS A 282 2.50 22.35 24.81
N ASP A 283 3.12 21.90 25.92
CA ASP A 283 3.02 20.53 26.44
C ASP A 283 1.57 20.09 26.70
N GLU A 284 0.77 20.97 27.31
CA GLU A 284 -0.64 20.69 27.61
C GLU A 284 -1.47 20.50 26.32
N THR A 285 -1.25 21.36 25.33
CA THR A 285 -2.00 21.31 24.06
C THR A 285 -1.57 20.10 23.22
N LEU A 286 -0.27 19.79 23.22
CA LEU A 286 0.27 18.62 22.54
C LEU A 286 -0.24 17.32 23.17
N SER A 287 -0.31 17.26 24.51
CA SER A 287 -0.86 16.09 25.22
C SER A 287 -2.34 15.89 24.91
N ALA A 288 -3.13 16.97 24.88
CA ALA A 288 -4.55 16.90 24.51
C ALA A 288 -4.77 16.38 23.08
N LEU A 289 -3.91 16.74 22.13
CA LEU A 289 -3.96 16.21 20.75
C LEU A 289 -3.67 14.70 20.71
N LYS A 290 -2.65 14.25 21.46
CA LYS A 290 -2.34 12.82 21.56
C LYS A 290 -3.48 12.02 22.18
N GLU A 291 -4.09 12.54 23.24
CA GLU A 291 -5.27 11.92 23.87
C GLU A 291 -6.48 11.87 22.92
N ALA A 292 -6.60 12.83 22.01
CA ALA A 292 -7.60 12.86 20.95
C ALA A 292 -7.25 11.97 19.73
N GLY A 293 -6.13 11.24 19.77
CA GLY A 293 -5.75 10.27 18.73
C GLY A 293 -4.88 10.85 17.60
N PHE A 294 -4.38 12.08 17.73
CA PHE A 294 -3.46 12.67 16.76
C PHE A 294 -2.03 12.22 17.07
N ASN A 295 -1.58 11.15 16.42
CA ASN A 295 -0.23 10.60 16.64
C ASN A 295 0.87 11.42 15.96
N ASN A 296 0.54 12.17 14.91
CA ASN A 296 1.48 13.00 14.14
C ASN A 296 1.50 14.48 14.59
N CYS A 297 0.99 14.78 15.79
CA CYS A 297 1.03 16.13 16.31
C CYS A 297 2.45 16.52 16.75
N SER A 298 2.83 17.78 16.51
CA SER A 298 4.17 18.29 16.82
C SER A 298 4.14 19.77 17.18
N VAL A 299 5.24 20.25 17.76
CA VAL A 299 5.50 21.67 17.94
C VAL A 299 6.41 22.11 16.79
N VAL A 300 6.00 23.16 16.06
CA VAL A 300 6.83 23.79 15.03
C VAL A 300 7.24 25.19 15.46
N TYR A 301 8.46 25.58 15.13
CA TYR A 301 8.94 26.94 15.38
C TYR A 301 8.74 27.78 14.11
N THR A 302 7.96 28.86 14.20
CA THR A 302 7.51 29.60 13.01
C THR A 302 8.63 30.13 12.12
N PRO A 303 9.79 30.60 12.63
CA PRO A 303 10.88 31.08 11.78
C PRO A 303 11.49 30.01 10.87
N ASP A 304 11.36 28.72 11.25
CA ASP A 304 11.90 27.59 10.50
C ASP A 304 11.09 27.30 9.23
N PHE A 305 9.98 28.00 9.01
CA PHE A 305 9.15 27.82 7.83
C PHE A 305 9.10 29.09 6.97
N GLU A 306 9.06 28.93 5.64
CA GLU A 306 9.06 30.05 4.70
C GLU A 306 7.83 30.97 4.81
N GLU A 307 6.64 30.39 4.97
CA GLU A 307 5.36 31.11 4.87
C GLU A 307 4.70 31.33 6.24
N LEU A 308 5.37 30.91 7.31
CA LEU A 308 4.94 31.19 8.68
C LEU A 308 5.47 32.54 9.17
N ASN A 309 4.90 33.01 10.28
CA ASN A 309 5.19 34.34 10.82
C ASN A 309 6.69 34.46 11.16
N PRO A 310 7.41 35.48 10.65
CA PRO A 310 8.81 35.72 11.02
C PRO A 310 8.99 36.09 12.49
N GLU A 311 7.94 36.57 13.16
CA GLU A 311 7.96 36.71 14.61
C GLU A 311 7.97 35.30 15.24
N PRO A 312 8.88 35.01 16.18
CA PRO A 312 9.06 33.66 16.72
C PRO A 312 7.89 33.26 17.61
N TYR A 313 7.28 32.13 17.27
CA TYR A 313 6.32 31.40 18.08
C TYR A 313 6.61 29.89 17.97
N TYR A 314 6.25 29.18 19.04
CA TYR A 314 6.11 27.73 19.04
C TYR A 314 4.65 27.40 18.79
N VAL A 315 4.35 26.66 17.74
CA VAL A 315 2.97 26.38 17.31
C VAL A 315 2.72 24.90 17.39
N VAL A 316 1.71 24.51 18.15
CA VAL A 316 1.25 23.13 18.20
C VAL A 316 0.41 22.85 16.96
N THR A 317 0.76 21.78 16.26
CA THR A 317 0.09 21.31 15.05
C THR A 317 -0.52 19.93 15.28
N ALA A 318 -1.65 19.66 14.64
CA ALA A 318 -2.22 18.31 14.54
C ALA A 318 -1.60 17.49 13.39
N GLY A 319 -0.56 18.01 12.75
CA GLY A 319 0.14 17.41 11.62
C GLY A 319 0.59 18.45 10.60
N LEU A 320 1.63 18.08 9.86
CA LEU A 320 2.07 18.74 8.64
C LEU A 320 1.78 17.80 7.47
N PHE A 321 1.15 18.32 6.44
CA PHE A 321 0.65 17.58 5.28
C PHE A 321 1.25 18.17 4.01
N THR A 322 1.38 17.37 2.97
CA THR A 322 1.95 17.83 1.68
C THR A 322 0.87 18.35 0.74
N THR A 323 -0.40 18.04 1.02
CA THR A 323 -1.56 18.53 0.28
C THR A 323 -2.52 19.30 1.17
N GLU A 324 -3.23 20.27 0.57
CA GLU A 324 -4.28 21.03 1.26
C GLU A 324 -5.47 20.14 1.63
N GLU A 325 -5.77 19.13 0.82
CA GLU A 325 -6.87 18.18 1.03
C GLU A 325 -6.67 17.35 2.30
N GLU A 326 -5.52 16.69 2.45
CA GLU A 326 -5.17 15.92 3.66
C GLU A 326 -5.19 16.81 4.92
N ALA A 327 -4.70 18.05 4.80
CA ALA A 327 -4.74 19.01 5.89
C ALA A 327 -6.19 19.37 6.27
N ASN A 328 -7.10 19.49 5.30
CA ASN A 328 -8.52 19.76 5.58
C ASN A 328 -9.24 18.55 6.22
N GLU A 329 -8.91 17.32 5.82
CA GLU A 329 -9.44 16.13 6.48
C GLU A 329 -8.99 16.04 7.95
N ALA A 330 -7.70 16.32 8.20
CA ALA A 330 -7.15 16.38 9.55
C ALA A 330 -7.74 17.56 10.36
N LEU A 331 -8.04 18.69 9.72
CA LEU A 331 -8.74 19.82 10.32
C LEU A 331 -10.14 19.45 10.80
N ASP A 332 -10.90 18.73 9.98
CA ASP A 332 -12.26 18.30 10.34
C ASP A 332 -12.23 17.36 11.55
N LYS A 333 -11.26 16.43 11.59
CA LYS A 333 -11.01 15.59 12.78
C LYS A 333 -10.63 16.42 14.01
N ALA A 334 -9.76 17.42 13.85
CA ALA A 334 -9.30 18.27 14.96
C ALA A 334 -10.46 19.09 15.55
N LYS A 335 -11.29 19.68 14.68
CA LYS A 335 -12.49 20.42 15.09
C LYS A 335 -13.52 19.52 15.76
N ALA A 336 -13.75 18.32 15.22
CA ALA A 336 -14.63 17.33 15.84
C ALA A 336 -14.14 16.88 17.24
N SER A 337 -12.82 16.93 17.45
CA SER A 337 -12.17 16.60 18.73
C SER A 337 -12.11 17.77 19.72
N GLY A 338 -12.72 18.91 19.41
CA GLY A 338 -12.84 20.06 20.31
C GLY A 338 -11.83 21.18 20.07
N PHE A 339 -10.92 21.06 19.10
CA PHE A 339 -9.99 22.13 18.72
C PHE A 339 -10.65 23.06 17.70
N THR A 340 -11.69 23.79 18.12
CA THR A 340 -12.57 24.56 17.22
C THR A 340 -11.87 25.70 16.47
N ASP A 341 -10.81 26.26 17.08
CA ASP A 341 -10.01 27.34 16.52
C ASP A 341 -8.89 26.84 15.60
N ALA A 342 -8.80 25.53 15.38
CA ALA A 342 -7.85 24.95 14.45
C ALA A 342 -8.06 25.50 13.03
N TYR A 343 -6.97 25.66 12.30
CA TYR A 343 -7.01 26.09 10.90
C TYR A 343 -5.89 25.44 10.09
N VAL A 344 -6.16 25.28 8.79
CA VAL A 344 -5.15 24.89 7.81
C VAL A 344 -4.45 26.15 7.32
N LYS A 345 -3.12 26.10 7.23
CA LYS A 345 -2.35 27.13 6.52
C LYS A 345 -1.18 26.50 5.78
N TYR A 346 -0.93 27.01 4.59
CA TYR A 346 0.30 26.75 3.85
C TYR A 346 1.51 27.34 4.59
N ALA A 347 2.41 26.47 5.05
CA ALA A 347 3.62 26.76 5.81
C ALA A 347 4.86 26.91 4.93
N GLY A 348 4.83 26.46 3.67
CA GLY A 348 5.98 26.51 2.78
C GLY A 348 7.07 25.52 3.19
N SER A 349 8.33 25.82 2.88
CA SER A 349 9.45 24.91 3.12
C SER A 349 9.92 25.01 4.55
N HIS A 350 10.45 23.92 5.08
CA HIS A 350 11.32 24.03 6.23
C HIS A 350 12.68 24.57 5.77
N LYS A 351 13.19 25.59 6.44
CA LYS A 351 14.46 26.28 6.15
C LYS A 351 15.66 25.56 6.71
#